data_AF-A0A318TNV3-F1
#
_entry.id   AF-A0A318TNV3-F1
#
_cell.length_a   1.000
_cell.length_b   1.000
_cell.length_c   1.000
_cell.angle_alpha   90.00
_cell.angle_beta   90.00
_cell.angle_gamma   90.00
#
_symmetry.space_group_name_H-M   'P 1'
#
loop_
_entity.id
_entity.type
_entity.pdbx_description
1 polymer ?
#
loop_
_entity_poly.entity_id
_entity_poly.type
_entity_poly.pdbx_seq_one_letter_code
_entity_poly.pdbx_strand_id
1 'polypeptide(L)' 'MTGNDAGRPPRCSECGETTHLVADLPRSGLRPRIGVFKCTGCARIMVCKDHDAGPPADLGTPFNG' A
#
# COMPACT_ATOMS: atom_id res chain seq x y z
N MET A 1 -5.72 -22.55 1.31
CA MET A 1 -5.25 -21.68 0.21
C MET A 1 -5.71 -20.25 0.50
N THR A 2 -5.06 -19.54 1.44
CA THR A 2 -5.27 -18.09 1.57
C THR A 2 -4.02 -17.49 2.19
N GLY A 3 -2.95 -17.44 1.40
CA GLY A 3 -1.82 -16.57 1.73
C GLY A 3 -2.29 -15.14 1.51
N ASN A 4 -2.84 -14.53 2.57
CA ASN A 4 -2.89 -13.09 2.65
C ASN A 4 -1.44 -12.64 2.74
N ASP A 5 -0.86 -12.37 1.57
CA ASP A 5 0.32 -11.55 1.40
C ASP A 5 -0.02 -10.15 1.94
N ALA A 6 -0.01 -10.03 3.26
CA ALA A 6 -0.39 -8.83 4.00
C ALA A 6 0.66 -7.71 3.90
N GLY A 7 1.71 -7.89 3.09
CA GLY A 7 2.77 -6.92 2.87
C GLY A 7 2.91 -6.43 1.42
N ARG A 8 2.31 -7.12 0.45
CA ARG A 8 2.44 -6.75 -0.97
C ARG A 8 1.32 -5.82 -1.41
N PRO A 9 1.64 -4.74 -2.15
CA PRO A 9 0.61 -3.88 -2.69
C PRO A 9 -0.35 -4.66 -3.59
N PRO A 10 -1.66 -4.35 -3.53
CA PRO A 10 -2.66 -5.04 -4.34
C PRO A 10 -2.32 -4.87 -5.82
N ARG A 11 -2.51 -5.93 -6.62
CA ARG A 11 -2.36 -5.81 -8.08
C ARG A 11 -3.53 -5.02 -8.66
N CYS A 12 -3.27 -4.28 -9.74
CA CYS A 12 -4.31 -3.59 -10.47
C CYS A 12 -5.29 -4.61 -11.05
N SER A 13 -6.59 -4.51 -10.72
CA SER A 13 -7.59 -5.43 -11.26
C SER A 13 -7.84 -5.27 -12.76
N GLU A 14 -7.41 -4.15 -13.35
CA GLU A 14 -7.63 -3.84 -14.76
C GLU A 14 -6.51 -4.37 -15.67
N CYS A 15 -5.25 -4.25 -15.24
CA CYS A 15 -4.10 -4.69 -16.04
C CYS A 15 -3.21 -5.73 -15.37
N GLY A 16 -3.51 -6.13 -14.14
CA GLY A 16 -2.75 -7.14 -13.40
C GLY A 16 -1.37 -6.68 -12.89
N GLU A 17 -0.97 -5.45 -13.20
CA GLU A 17 0.36 -4.94 -12.85
C GLU A 17 0.47 -4.57 -11.36
N THR A 18 1.71 -4.49 -10.86
CA THR A 18 2.01 -4.00 -9.52
C THR A 18 1.54 -2.57 -9.32
N THR A 19 1.07 -2.30 -8.11
CA THR A 19 0.75 -0.94 -7.70
C THR A 19 1.69 -0.51 -6.60
N HIS A 20 1.81 0.79 -6.41
CA HIS A 20 2.65 1.36 -5.36
C HIS A 20 1.80 2.33 -4.55
N LEU A 21 2.03 2.35 -3.24
CA LEU A 21 1.38 3.27 -2.32
C LEU A 21 1.88 4.69 -2.61
N VAL A 22 0.95 5.61 -2.87
CA VAL A 22 1.24 7.02 -3.17
C VAL A 22 0.90 7.91 -2.00
N ALA A 23 -0.16 7.57 -1.26
CA ALA A 23 -0.52 8.26 -0.03
C ALA A 23 -1.11 7.28 0.98
N ASP A 24 -0.71 7.44 2.24
CA ASP A 24 -1.31 6.76 3.37
C ASP A 24 -2.03 7.78 4.25
N LEU A 25 -3.31 7.56 4.47
CA LEU A 25 -4.10 8.34 5.41
C LEU A 25 -4.30 7.49 6.66
N PRO A 26 -3.63 7.81 7.78
CA PRO A 26 -3.79 7.07 9.01
C PRO A 26 -5.20 7.19 9.55
N ARG A 27 -5.61 6.16 10.31
CA ARG A 27 -6.90 6.17 10.99
C ARG A 27 -6.98 7.39 11.92
N SER A 28 -8.03 8.19 11.76
CA SER A 28 -8.23 9.44 12.51
C SER A 28 -9.60 9.42 13.16
N GLY A 29 -9.68 8.91 14.39
CA GLY A 29 -10.94 8.77 15.15
C GLY A 29 -11.98 7.94 14.40
N LEU A 30 -12.96 8.64 13.81
CA LEU A 30 -14.04 8.06 13.00
C LEU A 30 -13.66 7.75 11.55
N ARG A 31 -12.54 8.30 11.05
CA ARG A 31 -12.07 8.04 9.69
C ARG A 31 -11.24 6.75 9.66
N PRO A 32 -11.61 5.75 8.85
CA PRO A 32 -10.81 4.53 8.68
C PRO A 32 -9.47 4.87 8.02
N ARG A 33 -8.49 3.99 8.19
CA ARG A 33 -7.21 4.09 7.48
C ARG A 33 -7.46 3.92 5.99
N ILE A 34 -6.87 4.77 5.16
CA ILE A 34 -7.04 4.73 3.70
C ILE A 34 -5.66 4.76 3.03
N GLY A 35 -5.34 3.74 2.24
CA GLY A 35 -4.18 3.72 1.36
C GLY A 35 -4.59 4.02 -0.07
N VAL A 36 -3.90 4.97 -0.69
CA VAL A 36 -4.05 5.34 -2.09
C VAL A 36 -2.93 4.69 -2.89
N PHE A 37 -3.29 3.78 -3.78
CA PHE A 37 -2.35 3.03 -4.62
C PHE A 37 -2.45 3.50 -6.06
N LYS A 38 -1.31 3.61 -6.74
CA LYS A 38 -1.26 3.90 -8.17
C LYS A 38 -0.64 2.74 -8.91
N CYS A 39 -1.31 2.30 -9.97
CA CYS A 39 -0.78 1.30 -10.89
C CYS A 39 0.32 1.91 -11.76
N THR A 40 1.44 1.21 -11.92
CA THR A 40 2.55 1.67 -12.77
C THR A 40 2.23 1.63 -14.26
N GLY A 41 1.52 0.61 -14.71
CA GLY A 41 1.28 0.40 -16.15
C GLY A 41 0.11 1.23 -16.68
N CYS A 42 -0.97 1.28 -15.90
CA CYS A 42 -2.21 1.94 -16.32
C CYS A 42 -2.39 3.33 -15.71
N ALA A 43 -1.46 3.76 -14.83
CA ALA A 43 -1.54 5.01 -14.06
C ALA A 43 -2.83 5.18 -13.22
N ARG A 44 -3.61 4.12 -13.05
CA ARG A 44 -4.91 4.15 -12.40
C ARG A 44 -4.76 4.24 -10.87
N ILE A 45 -5.58 5.09 -10.26
CA ILE A 45 -5.60 5.28 -8.81
C ILE A 45 -6.66 4.36 -8.19
N MET A 46 -6.26 3.65 -7.15
CA MET A 46 -7.09 2.75 -6.37
C MET A 46 -7.03 3.13 -4.90
N VAL A 47 -8.14 2.94 -4.20
CA VAL A 47 -8.29 3.33 -2.79
C VAL A 47 -8.65 2.09 -1.99
N CYS A 48 -7.79 1.69 -1.06
CA CYS A 48 -8.01 0.57 -0.17
C CYS A 48 -8.23 1.08 1.25
N LYS A 49 -9.30 0.61 1.89
CA LYS A 49 -9.58 0.87 3.30
C LYS A 49 -8.92 -0.21 4.13
N ASP A 50 -8.41 0.17 5.30
CA ASP A 50 -7.86 -0.77 6.30
C ASP A 50 -6.74 -1.66 5.73
N HIS A 51 -5.95 -1.14 4.77
CA HIS A 51 -4.78 -1.86 4.32
C HIS A 51 -3.75 -1.88 5.45
N ASP A 52 -3.02 -2.97 5.60
CA ASP A 52 -1.82 -3.01 6.43
C ASP A 52 -0.72 -2.33 5.60
N ALA A 53 -0.32 -1.11 5.96
CA ALA A 53 1.01 -0.67 5.54
C ALA A 53 1.89 -1.27 6.61
N GLY A 54 2.46 -2.43 6.30
CA GLY A 54 3.72 -2.76 6.92
C GLY A 54 4.66 -1.55 6.80
N PRO A 55 5.59 -1.36 7.75
CA PRO A 55 6.58 -0.29 7.66
C PRO A 55 7.17 -0.29 6.24
N PRO A 56 7.44 0.89 5.65
CA PRO A 56 8.00 0.95 4.31
C PRO A 56 9.19 -0.02 4.25
N ALA A 57 9.06 -1.08 3.45
CA ALA A 57 10.17 -1.95 3.18
C ALA A 57 11.22 -1.06 2.50
N ASP A 58 12.29 -0.80 3.23
CA ASP A 58 13.43 0.03 2.86
C ASP A 58 13.31 1.55 3.16
N LEU A 59 13.54 1.91 4.42
CA LEU A 59 14.59 2.90 4.68
C LEU A 59 15.59 2.24 5.63
N GLY A 60 16.58 1.56 5.06
CA GLY A 60 17.78 1.17 5.79
C GLY A 60 18.35 2.40 6.48
N THR A 61 18.09 2.55 7.77
CA THR A 61 18.77 3.55 8.59
C THR A 61 19.93 2.81 9.23
N PRO A 62 21.20 3.02 8.80
CA PRO A 62 22.30 2.61 9.64
C PRO A 62 22.27 3.52 10.88
N PHE A 63 21.69 3.04 11.97
CA PHE A 63 21.99 3.61 13.29
C PHE A 63 23.45 3.24 13.59
N ASN A 64 24.36 4.14 13.24
CA ASN A 64 25.71 4.18 13.80
C ASN A 64 25.74 5.35 14.78
N GLY A 65 25.78 5.02 16.07
CA GLY A 65 25.89 5.95 17.19
C GLY A 65 26.33 5.17 18.41
#